data_AF-A0A699XE83-F1
#
_entry.id   AF-A0A699XE83-F1
#
_cell.length_a   1.000
_cell.length_b   1.000
_cell.length_c   1.000
_cell.angle_alpha   90.00
_cell.angle_beta   90.00
_cell.angle_gamma   90.00
#
_symmetry.space_group_name_H-M   'P 1'
#
loop_
_entity.id
_entity.type
_entity.pdbx_description
1 polymer ?
#
loop_
_entity_poly.entity_id
_entity_poly.type
_entity_poly.pdbx_seq_one_letter_code
_entity_poly.pdbx_strand_id
1 'polypeptide(L)'
;KLEVECDSLTQVAEALEANVDVIMLDNMSVVDMTEAVKMVNGRTKLEASGGINLSTIGAISKTGVDYISTSKLNQAAVCVDIGLDEAE
;
A
#
# COMPACT_ATOMS: atom_id res chain seq x y z
N LYS A 1 2.22 -8.29 16.27
CA LYS A 1 1.80 -7.57 15.05
C LYS A 1 1.23 -8.59 14.08
N LEU A 2 -0.08 -8.58 13.88
CA LEU A 2 -0.84 -9.39 12.96
C LEU A 2 -1.38 -8.49 11.84
N GLU A 3 -1.12 -8.89 10.61
CA GLU A 3 -1.56 -8.19 9.41
C GLU A 3 -2.39 -9.13 8.56
N VAL A 4 -3.46 -8.61 7.98
CA VAL A 4 -4.39 -9.38 7.14
C VAL A 4 -4.60 -8.65 5.82
N GLU A 5 -4.47 -9.39 4.73
CA GLU A 5 -4.72 -8.92 3.37
C GLU A 5 -6.21 -9.05 3.05
N CYS A 6 -6.76 -8.02 2.40
CA CYS A 6 -8.16 -7.89 2.05
C CYS A 6 -8.28 -7.36 0.62
N ASP A 7 -9.06 -8.05 -0.21
CA ASP A 7 -9.37 -7.67 -1.59
C ASP A 7 -10.76 -7.01 -1.73
N SER A 8 -11.51 -6.90 -0.63
CA SER A 8 -12.87 -6.38 -0.62
C SER A 8 -13.26 -5.71 0.70
N LEU A 9 -14.20 -4.77 0.64
CA LEU A 9 -14.70 -4.06 1.83
C LEU A 9 -15.34 -4.98 2.88
N THR A 10 -15.91 -6.11 2.45
CA THR A 10 -16.46 -7.13 3.36
C THR A 10 -15.36 -7.73 4.22
N GLN A 11 -14.23 -8.13 3.61
CA GLN A 11 -13.07 -8.65 4.35
C GLN A 11 -12.45 -7.58 5.26
N VAL A 12 -12.42 -6.31 4.83
CA VAL A 12 -11.99 -5.20 5.69
C VAL A 12 -12.86 -5.11 6.95
N ALA A 13 -14.19 -5.26 6.82
CA ALA A 13 -15.09 -5.28 7.96
C ALA A 13 -14.82 -6.48 8.88
N GLU A 14 -14.62 -7.67 8.34
CA GLU A 14 -14.30 -8.88 9.11
C GLU A 14 -12.96 -8.74 9.86
N ALA A 15 -11.93 -8.21 9.20
CA ALA A 15 -10.61 -7.97 9.78
C ALA A 15 -10.65 -6.91 10.90
N LEU A 16 -11.50 -5.89 10.74
CA LEU A 16 -11.75 -4.90 11.78
C LEU A 16 -12.37 -5.52 13.04
N GLU A 17 -13.36 -6.39 12.90
CA GLU A 17 -13.97 -7.11 14.04
C GLU A 17 -12.97 -8.07 14.71
N ALA A 18 -12.01 -8.60 13.94
CA ALA A 18 -10.93 -9.44 14.47
C ALA A 18 -9.82 -8.67 15.21
N ASN A 19 -9.87 -7.33 15.27
CA ASN A 19 -8.88 -6.47 15.96
C ASN A 19 -7.43 -6.69 15.49
N VAL A 20 -7.20 -6.77 14.18
CA VAL A 20 -5.84 -6.91 13.61
C VAL A 20 -5.04 -5.61 13.71
N ASP A 21 -3.70 -5.70 13.74
CA ASP A 21 -2.83 -4.53 13.87
C ASP A 21 -2.70 -3.71 12.57
N VAL A 22 -2.85 -4.36 11.42
CA VAL A 22 -2.81 -3.74 10.08
C VAL A 22 -3.76 -4.50 9.15
N ILE A 23 -4.44 -3.76 8.26
CA ILE A 23 -5.17 -4.32 7.13
C ILE A 23 -4.48 -3.87 5.84
N MET A 24 -4.05 -4.83 5.02
CA MET A 24 -3.54 -4.57 3.67
C MET A 24 -4.69 -4.64 2.66
N LEU A 25 -4.83 -3.60 1.86
CA LEU A 25 -5.82 -3.47 0.79
C LEU A 25 -5.15 -3.92 -0.52
N ASP A 26 -5.44 -5.14 -0.98
CA ASP A 26 -4.80 -5.72 -2.17
C ASP A 26 -5.59 -5.41 -3.45
N ASN A 27 -4.94 -4.73 -4.40
CA ASN A 27 -5.47 -4.37 -5.72
C ASN A 27 -6.85 -3.68 -5.70
N MET A 28 -7.23 -3.07 -4.57
CA MET A 28 -8.50 -2.37 -4.43
C MET A 28 -8.50 -1.06 -5.22
N SER A 29 -9.69 -0.63 -5.67
CA SER A 29 -9.80 0.64 -6.37
C SER A 29 -9.59 1.83 -5.42
N VAL A 30 -9.24 3.01 -5.95
CA VAL A 30 -9.11 4.25 -5.12
C VAL A 30 -10.41 4.58 -4.39
N VAL A 31 -11.57 4.25 -5.00
CA VAL A 31 -12.88 4.44 -4.38
C VAL A 31 -13.02 3.51 -3.18
N ASP A 32 -12.74 2.22 -3.36
CA ASP A 32 -12.87 1.24 -2.28
C ASP A 32 -11.84 1.51 -1.17
N MET A 33 -10.60 1.88 -1.50
CA MET A 33 -9.61 2.28 -0.49
C MET A 33 -10.08 3.50 0.33
N THR A 34 -10.72 4.48 -0.33
CA THR A 34 -11.27 5.66 0.37
C THR A 34 -12.40 5.26 1.32
N GLU A 35 -13.26 4.31 0.92
CA GLU A 35 -14.30 3.79 1.81
C GLU A 35 -13.71 2.93 2.95
N ALA A 36 -12.69 2.12 2.67
CA ALA A 36 -11.99 1.35 3.69
C ALA A 36 -11.37 2.28 4.76
N VAL A 37 -10.73 3.38 4.36
CA VAL A 37 -10.21 4.41 5.28
C VAL A 37 -11.32 4.96 6.19
N LYS A 38 -12.49 5.28 5.63
CA LYS A 38 -13.64 5.75 6.41
C LYS A 38 -14.19 4.67 7.36
N MET A 39 -14.27 3.41 6.91
CA MET A 39 -14.73 2.28 7.71
C MET A 39 -13.80 1.98 8.89
N VAL A 40 -12.50 2.04 8.66
CA VAL A 40 -11.48 1.82 9.68
C VAL A 40 -11.49 2.93 10.72
N ASN A 41 -11.66 4.18 10.29
CA ASN A 41 -11.78 5.35 11.16
C ASN A 41 -10.66 5.41 12.23
N GLY A 42 -9.43 5.12 11.82
CA GLY A 42 -8.25 5.14 12.69
C GLY A 42 -8.15 4.02 13.73
N ARG A 43 -9.03 3.00 13.71
CA ARG A 43 -8.99 1.87 14.65
C ARG A 43 -7.80 0.94 14.44
N THR A 44 -7.36 0.80 13.20
CA THR A 44 -6.18 0.02 12.81
C THR A 44 -5.45 0.73 11.67
N LYS A 45 -4.24 0.28 11.35
CA LYS A 45 -3.45 0.83 10.25
C LYS A 45 -3.88 0.24 8.91
N LEU A 46 -3.84 1.06 7.88
CA LEU A 46 -4.11 0.64 6.51
C LEU A 46 -2.86 0.70 5.63
N GLU A 47 -2.64 -0.37 4.88
CA GLU A 47 -1.61 -0.46 3.85
C GLU A 47 -2.25 -0.68 2.49
N ALA A 48 -1.86 0.06 1.45
CA ALA A 48 -2.26 -0.24 0.08
C ALA A 48 -1.17 -1.05 -0.64
N SER A 49 -1.59 -2.13 -1.31
CA SER A 49 -0.72 -3.00 -2.10
C SER A 49 -1.36 -3.32 -3.47
N GLY A 50 -0.51 -3.71 -4.43
CA GLY A 50 -0.95 -4.05 -5.78
C GLY A 50 -1.12 -2.84 -6.71
N GLY A 51 -0.76 -2.99 -7.99
CA GLY A 51 -0.91 -1.94 -9.00
C GLY A 51 -0.11 -0.63 -8.78
N ILE A 52 0.78 -0.58 -7.79
CA ILE A 52 1.52 0.64 -7.42
C ILE A 52 2.59 0.99 -8.46
N ASN A 53 2.51 2.19 -9.02
CA ASN A 53 3.48 2.79 -9.91
C ASN A 53 3.40 4.33 -9.85
N LEU A 54 4.27 5.03 -10.59
CA LEU A 54 4.35 6.50 -10.54
C LEU A 54 3.06 7.22 -10.96
N SER A 55 2.23 6.64 -11.82
CA SER A 55 0.96 7.26 -12.22
C SER A 55 -0.18 7.00 -11.22
N THR A 56 -0.10 5.90 -10.46
CA THR A 56 -1.17 5.50 -9.51
C THR A 56 -0.91 5.98 -8.08
N ILE A 57 0.35 6.03 -7.64
CA ILE A 57 0.73 6.29 -6.24
C ILE A 57 0.18 7.61 -5.69
N GLY A 58 0.09 8.65 -6.52
CA GLY A 58 -0.39 9.97 -6.10
C GLY A 58 -1.90 10.04 -5.83
N ALA A 59 -2.70 9.17 -6.46
CA ALA A 59 -4.12 9.05 -6.15
C ALA A 59 -4.32 8.18 -4.92
N ILE A 60 -3.55 7.08 -4.80
CA ILE A 60 -3.59 6.15 -3.69
C ILE A 60 -3.19 6.84 -2.37
N SER A 61 -2.14 7.66 -2.36
CA SER A 61 -1.70 8.38 -1.17
C SER A 61 -2.71 9.40 -0.65
N LYS A 62 -3.62 9.87 -1.52
CA LYS A 62 -4.69 10.81 -1.14
C LYS A 62 -5.92 10.13 -0.52
N THR A 63 -6.00 8.80 -0.55
CA THR A 63 -7.10 8.06 0.07
C THR A 63 -7.06 8.16 1.61
N GLY A 64 -5.87 8.34 2.18
CA GLY A 64 -5.64 8.39 3.63
C GLY A 64 -5.11 7.08 4.23
N VAL A 65 -4.66 6.13 3.41
CA VAL A 65 -3.90 4.96 3.90
C VAL A 65 -2.59 5.38 4.60
N ASP A 66 -2.18 4.62 5.60
CA ASP A 66 -0.97 4.92 6.39
C ASP A 66 0.31 4.51 5.65
N TYR A 67 0.25 3.40 4.90
CA TYR A 67 1.38 2.83 4.18
C TYR A 67 1.01 2.49 2.74
N ILE A 68 2.03 2.47 1.88
CA ILE A 68 1.93 1.96 0.51
C ILE A 68 3.13 1.05 0.29
N SER A 69 2.90 -0.21 -0.06
CA SER A 69 3.97 -1.16 -0.39
C SER A 69 4.03 -1.44 -1.89
N THR A 70 5.24 -1.67 -2.38
CA THR A 70 5.46 -2.01 -3.78
C THR A 70 6.73 -2.81 -3.98
N SER A 71 6.63 -3.88 -4.78
CA SER A 71 7.81 -4.65 -5.19
C SER A 71 8.70 -3.90 -6.17
N LYS A 72 8.23 -2.79 -6.76
CA LYS A 72 8.96 -2.00 -7.76
C LYS A 72 10.30 -1.45 -7.25
N LEU A 73 10.42 -1.20 -5.95
CA LEU A 73 11.66 -0.72 -5.33
C LEU A 73 12.76 -1.78 -5.26
N ASN A 74 12.40 -3.07 -5.24
CA ASN A 74 13.36 -4.16 -4.99
C ASN A 74 13.51 -5.08 -6.19
N GLN A 75 12.40 -5.44 -6.85
CA GLN A 75 12.39 -6.42 -7.95
C GLN A 75 12.51 -5.78 -9.34
N ALA A 76 12.23 -4.49 -9.45
CA ALA A 76 12.20 -3.77 -10.72
C ALA A 76 12.85 -2.38 -10.64
N ALA A 77 13.75 -2.18 -9.67
CA ALA A 77 14.52 -0.95 -9.58
C ALA A 77 15.50 -0.85 -10.74
N VAL A 78 15.62 0.34 -11.32
CA VAL A 78 16.59 0.63 -12.38
C VAL A 78 17.95 0.85 -11.73
N CYS A 79 18.99 0.21 -12.25
CA CYS A 79 20.36 0.43 -11.80
C CYS A 79 20.77 1.88 -12.06
N VAL A 80 21.44 2.49 -11.08
CA VAL A 80 22.12 3.77 -11.29
C VAL A 80 23.32 3.51 -12.20
N ASP A 81 23.51 4.37 -13.19
CA ASP A 81 24.68 4.33 -14.07
C ASP A 81 25.89 4.92 -13.33
N ILE A 82 26.89 4.09 -13.05
CA ILE A 82 28.07 4.43 -12.25
C ILE A 82 29.33 3.98 -12.99
N GLY A 83 30.26 4.91 -13.23
CA GLY A 83 31.59 4.67 -13.80
C GLY A 83 32.71 5.09 -12.84
N LEU A 84 33.89 4.48 -13.00
CA LEU A 84 35.12 4.87 -12.32
C LEU A 84 36.06 5.50 -13.36
N ASP A 85 36.41 6.77 -13.16
CA ASP A 85 37.42 7.46 -13.95
C ASP A 85 38.74 7.53 -13.15
N GLU A 86 39.85 7.15 -13.75
CA GLU A 86 41.19 7.37 -13.18
C GLU A 86 41.72 8.75 -13.61
N ALA A 87 42.35 9.45 -12.69
CA ALA A 87 43.04 10.71 -12.97
C ALA A 87 44.44 10.43 -13.56
N GLU A 88 44.80 11.13 -14.64
CA GLU A 88 46.15 11.11 -15.22
C GLU A 88 47.24 11.64 -14.28
#